data_AF-A0A7Y0SFI9-F1
#
_entry.id   AF-A0A7Y0SFI9-F1
#
_cell.length_a   1.000
_cell.length_b   1.000
_cell.length_c   1.000
_cell.angle_alpha   90.00
_cell.angle_beta   90.00
_cell.angle_gamma   90.00
#
_symmetry.space_group_name_H-M   'P 1'
#
loop_
_entity.id
_entity.type
_entity.pdbx_description
1 polymer ?
#
loop_
_entity_poly.entity_id
_entity_poly.type
_entity_poly.pdbx_seq_one_letter_code
_entity_poly.pdbx_strand_id
1 'polypeptide(L)' 'ISVPDSDRQWFSTGFSYHIDNSSNIDFGFTYLLGEDVKVNENTQLAPGLSTGVTATTHADAILFGLQYSRSF' A
#
# COMPACT_ATOMS: atom_id res chain seq x y z
N ILE A 1 10.06 11.86 10.56
CA ILE A 1 10.15 10.58 9.85
C ILE A 1 9.34 10.75 8.56
N SER A 2 10.03 10.85 7.42
CA SER A 2 9.38 11.08 6.14
C SER A 2 8.76 9.76 5.68
N VAL A 3 7.62 9.84 5.00
CA VAL A 3 6.86 8.71 4.47
C VAL A 3 7.81 7.69 3.86
N PRO A 4 7.74 6.39 4.25
CA PRO A 4 8.53 5.35 3.61
C PRO A 4 8.17 5.31 2.12
N ASP A 5 9.05 5.91 1.30
CA ASP A 5 8.99 5.84 -0.15
C ASP A 5 9.75 4.58 -0.55
N SER A 6 9.06 3.47 -0.39
CA SER A 6 9.47 2.16 -0.88
C SER A 6 8.77 1.89 -2.19
N ASP A 7 9.41 1.26 -3.16
CA ASP A 7 8.75 0.88 -4.40
C ASP A 7 7.54 -0.01 -4.07
N ARG A 8 6.40 0.29 -4.70
CA ARG A 8 5.13 -0.42 -4.45
C ARG A 8 4.71 -1.15 -5.69
N GLN A 9 4.51 -2.46 -5.58
CA GLN A 9 3.90 -3.26 -6.65
C GLN A 9 2.41 -3.43 -6.38
N TRP A 10 1.60 -3.12 -7.39
CA TRP A 10 0.14 -3.15 -7.29
C TRP A 10 -0.40 -4.33 -8.09
N PHE A 11 -1.08 -5.25 -7.41
CA PHE A 11 -1.77 -6.37 -8.05
C PHE A 11 -3.27 -6.22 -7.84
N SER A 12 -4.00 -6.04 -8.94
CA SER A 12 -5.44 -5.80 -8.91
C SER A 12 -6.21 -6.90 -9.64
N THR A 13 -7.33 -7.31 -9.06
CA THR A 13 -8.30 -8.22 -9.67
C THR A 13 -9.71 -7.76 -9.36
N GLY A 14 -10.68 -8.08 -10.21
CA GLY A 14 -12.06 -7.67 -10.02
C GLY A 14 -13.00 -8.36 -10.98
N PHE A 15 -14.28 -8.28 -10.65
CA PHE A 15 -15.36 -8.75 -11.51
C PHE A 15 -16.55 -7.81 -11.43
N SER A 16 -17.28 -7.72 -12.54
CA SER A 16 -18.50 -6.94 -12.65
C SER A 16 -19.68 -7.88 -12.91
N TYR A 17 -20.77 -7.68 -12.19
CA TYR A 17 -22.02 -8.43 -12.36
C TYR A 17 -23.12 -7.48 -12.85
N HIS A 18 -23.66 -7.77 -14.03
CA HIS A 18 -24.81 -7.07 -14.58
C HIS A 18 -26.09 -7.70 -14.03
N ILE A 19 -26.86 -6.93 -13.27
CA ILE A 19 -28.14 -7.40 -12.71
C ILE A 19 -29.22 -7.29 -13.79
N ASP A 20 -29.26 -6.15 -14.49
CA ASP A 20 -30.13 -5.88 -15.62
C ASP A 20 -29.45 -4.89 -16.59
N ASN A 21 -30.15 -4.46 -17.64
CA ASN A 21 -29.61 -3.51 -18.62
C ASN A 21 -29.32 -2.12 -18.04
N SER A 22 -29.85 -1.80 -16.86
CA SER A 22 -29.71 -0.49 -16.23
C SER A 22 -28.96 -0.54 -14.91
N SER A 23 -28.47 -1.69 -14.45
CA SER A 23 -27.78 -1.81 -13.17
C SER A 23 -26.70 -2.88 -13.16
N ASN A 24 -25.59 -2.52 -12.53
CA ASN A 24 -24.42 -3.37 -12.35
C ASN A 24 -23.80 -3.17 -10.97
N ILE A 25 -23.13 -4.22 -10.51
CA ILE A 25 -22.30 -4.22 -9.31
C ILE A 25 -20.87 -4.54 -9.73
N ASP A 26 -19.92 -3.74 -9.27
CA ASP A 26 -18.49 -3.97 -9.48
C ASP A 26 -17.84 -4.34 -8.14
N PHE A 27 -17.04 -5.41 -8.17
CA PHE A 27 -16.17 -5.80 -7.07
C PHE A 27 -14.72 -5.68 -7.51
N GLY A 28 -13.91 -4.98 -6.70
CA GLY A 28 -12.49 -4.81 -6.92
C GLY A 28 -11.68 -5.18 -5.69
N PHE A 29 -10.55 -5.84 -5.91
CA PHE A 29 -9.56 -6.15 -4.90
C PHE A 29 -8.17 -5.74 -5.41
N THR A 30 -7.37 -5.12 -4.56
CA THR A 30 -6.00 -4.73 -4.88
C THR A 30 -5.09 -5.02 -3.70
N TYR A 31 -3.97 -5.66 -3.96
CA TYR A 31 -2.92 -5.90 -2.98
C TYR A 31 -1.67 -5.11 -3.38
N LEU A 32 -1.16 -4.32 -2.44
CA LEU A 32 0.06 -3.56 -2.59
C LEU A 32 1.14 -4.26 -1.77
N LEU A 33 2.17 -4.73 -2.46
CA LEU A 33 3.39 -5.22 -1.82
C LEU A 33 4.31 -4.00 -1.65
N GLY A 34 4.63 -3.69 -0.40
CA GLY A 34 5.69 -2.75 -0.09
C GLY A 34 7.04 -3.44 -0.15
N GLU A 35 8.06 -2.77 -0.65
CA GLU A 35 9.43 -3.26 -0.54
C GLU A 35 10.00 -3.00 0.88
N ASP A 36 10.90 -3.87 1.34
CA ASP A 36 11.61 -3.76 2.62
C ASP A 36 12.60 -2.58 2.61
N VAL A 37 12.30 -1.50 3.34
CA VAL A 37 13.24 -0.37 3.47
C VAL A 37 14.08 -0.52 4.73
N LYS A 38 15.39 -0.64 4.55
CA LYS A 38 16.37 -0.59 5.65
C LYS A 38 16.63 0.85 6.06
N VAL A 39 16.18 1.23 7.24
CA VAL A 39 16.48 2.52 7.86
C VAL A 39 17.72 2.34 8.72
N ASN A 40 18.84 2.94 8.29
CA ASN A 40 20.05 3.09 9.08
C ASN A 40 20.20 4.57 9.46
N GLU A 41 19.66 4.94 10.62
CA GLU A 41 19.92 6.27 11.20
C GLU A 41 21.08 6.15 12.18
N ASN A 42 22.18 6.84 11.90
CA ASN A 42 23.32 6.93 12.80
C ASN A 42 23.45 8.39 13.26
N THR A 43 23.11 8.66 14.52
CA THR A 43 23.21 9.99 15.10
C THR A 43 24.52 10.12 15.85
N GLN A 44 25.36 11.06 15.42
CA GLN A 44 26.61 11.36 16.12
C GLN A 44 26.33 12.31 17.28
N LEU A 45 26.51 11.82 18.51
CA LEU A 45 26.26 12.57 19.74
C LEU A 45 27.50 13.37 20.19
N ALA A 46 28.71 12.86 19.90
CA ALA A 46 29.99 13.51 20.17
C ALA A 46 31.10 12.96 19.24
N PRO A 47 32.30 13.57 19.17
CA PRO A 47 33.44 12.98 18.46
C PRO A 47 33.76 11.58 19.00
N GLY A 48 33.60 10.55 18.17
CA GLY A 48 33.81 9.15 18.56
C GLY A 48 32.63 8.45 19.25
N LEU A 49 31.50 9.14 19.49
CA LEU A 49 30.29 8.54 20.07
C LEU A 49 29.10 8.72 19.12
N SER A 50 28.69 7.62 18.50
CA SER A 50 27.48 7.54 17.67
C SER A 50 26.51 6.53 18.24
N THR A 51 25.22 6.84 18.18
CA THR A 51 24.14 5.87 18.42
C THR A 51 23.42 5.61 17.11
N GLY A 52 23.17 4.34 16.81
CA GLY A 52 22.54 3.92 15.57
C GLY A 52 21.28 3.12 15.85
N VAL A 53 20.21 3.40 15.12
CA VAL A 53 19.03 2.55 15.06
C VAL A 53 18.97 1.94 13.66
N THR A 54 19.10 0.62 13.61
CA THR A 54 18.85 -0.16 12.39
C THR A 54 17.47 -0.77 12.51
N ALA A 55 16.53 -0.31 11.69
CA ALA A 55 15.17 -0.85 11.61
C ALA A 55 14.82 -1.19 10.16
N THR A 56 14.11 -2.29 9.94
CA THR A 56 13.54 -2.62 8.62
C THR A 56 12.06 -2.27 8.66
N THR A 57 11.60 -1.43 7.73
CA THR A 57 10.18 -1.08 7.60
C THR A 57 9.61 -1.82 6.40
N HIS A 58 8.62 -2.68 6.65
CA HIS A 58 7.84 -3.37 5.63
C HIS A 58 6.38 -2.92 5.72
N ALA A 59 5.76 -2.55 4.60
CA ALA A 59 4.42 -1.99 4.59
C ALA A 59 3.59 -2.53 3.42
N ASP A 60 2.80 -3.56 3.69
CA ASP A 60 1.81 -4.09 2.74
C ASP A 60 0.44 -3.47 2.98
N ALA A 61 -0.35 -3.33 1.92
CA ALA A 61 -1.72 -2.83 2.01
C ALA A 61 -2.68 -3.67 1.17
N ILE A 62 -3.89 -3.89 1.72
CA ILE A 62 -5.00 -4.52 1.01
C ILE A 62 -6.10 -3.47 0.83
N LEU A 63 -6.57 -3.31 -0.41
CA LEU A 63 -7.70 -2.47 -0.77
C LEU A 63 -8.81 -3.35 -1.34
N PHE A 64 -10.04 -3.09 -0.91
CA PHE A 64 -11.24 -3.70 -1.47
C PHE A 64 -12.24 -2.60 -1.81
N GLY A 65 -12.99 -2.80 -2.89
CA GLY A 65 -13.98 -1.87 -3.41
C GLY A 65 -15.25 -2.58 -3.82
N LEU A 66 -16.38 -2.00 -3.42
CA LEU A 66 -17.72 -2.40 -3.84
C LEU A 66 -18.39 -1.16 -4.43
N GLN A 67 -18.93 -1.29 -5.64
CA GLN A 67 -19.65 -0.22 -6.31
C GLN A 67 -20.96 -0.74 -6.88
N TYR A 68 -22.01 0.07 -6.76
CA TYR A 68 -23.30 -0.14 -7.42
C TYR A 68 -23.57 1.04 -8.33
N SER A 69 -23.97 0.78 -9.57
CA SER A 69 -24.35 1.82 -10.53
C SER A 69 -25.71 1.49 -11.16
N ARG A 70 -26.49 2.55 -11.41
CA ARG A 70 -27.81 2.48 -12.03
C ARG A 70 -28.00 3.62 -13.04
N SER A 71 -28.40 3.31 -14.26
CA SER A 71 -28.80 4.26 -15.30
C SER A 71 -30.34 4.42 -15.36
N PHE A 72 -30.79 5.60 -15.81
CA PHE A 72 -32.20 5.99 -15.93
C PHE A 72 -32.54 6.38 -17.37
#